data_AF-A0A6I4NL59-F1
#
_entry.id   AF-A0A6I4NL59-F1
#
_cell.length_a   1.000
_cell.length_b   1.000
_cell.length_c   1.000
_cell.angle_alpha   90.00
_cell.angle_beta   90.00
_cell.angle_gamma   90.00
#
_symmetry.space_group_name_H-M   'P 1'
#
loop_
_entity.id
_entity.type
_entity.pdbx_description
1 polymer ?
#
loop_
_entity_poly.entity_id
_entity_poly.type
_entity_poly.pdbx_seq_one_letter_code
_entity_poly.pdbx_strand_id
1 'polypeptide(L)' 'MTDAIVLLGVVIGLSVQIQAVWDLSRAPMEGEDTDAVQAQAILLAMAGALCAVVALGVALFIP' A
#
# COMPACT_ATOMS: atom_id res chain seq x y z
N MET A 1 12.87 -19.94 0.81
CA MET A 1 13.00 -18.75 1.69
C MET A 1 12.37 -17.51 1.06
N THR A 2 12.46 -17.39 -0.27
CA THR A 2 11.86 -16.34 -1.11
C THR A 2 10.34 -16.19 -0.91
N ASP A 3 9.63 -17.32 -0.77
CA ASP A 3 8.16 -17.35 -0.62
C ASP A 3 7.63 -16.57 0.59
N ALA A 4 8.33 -16.65 1.73
CA ALA A 4 7.98 -15.92 2.95
C ALA A 4 8.23 -14.40 2.81
N ILE A 5 9.25 -14.00 2.04
CA ILE A 5 9.58 -12.59 1.79
C ILE A 5 8.52 -11.96 0.87
N VAL A 6 8.09 -12.70 -0.15
CA VAL A 6 7.02 -12.28 -1.06
C VAL A 6 5.71 -12.14 -0.29
N LEU A 7 5.35 -13.12 0.54
CA LEU A 7 4.16 -13.05 1.40
C LEU A 7 4.20 -11.85 2.35
N LEU A 8 5.34 -11.60 3.02
CA LEU A 8 5.50 -10.43 3.88
C LEU A 8 5.36 -9.12 3.10
N GLY A 9 5.97 -9.02 1.92
CA GLY A 9 5.85 -7.84 1.06
C GLY A 9 4.41 -7.56 0.64
N VAL A 10 3.67 -8.61 0.26
CA VAL A 10 2.25 -8.49 -0.09
C VAL A 10 1.40 -8.07 1.10
N VAL A 11 1.60 -8.67 2.28
CA VAL A 11 0.85 -8.35 3.51
C VAL A 11 1.12 -6.90 3.95
N ILE A 12 2.36 -6.44 3.88
CA ILE A 12 2.73 -5.05 4.21
C ILE A 12 2.10 -4.09 3.19
N GLY A 13 2.22 -4.38 1.88
CA GLY A 13 1.60 -3.55 0.84
C GLY A 13 0.08 -3.47 0.94
N LEU A 14 -0.58 -4.56 1.34
CA LEU A 14 -2.03 -4.61 1.52
C LEU A 14 -2.48 -3.83 2.76
N SER A 15 -1.75 -3.95 3.89
CA SER A 15 -2.09 -3.26 5.13
C SER A 15 -1.97 -1.74 5.03
N VAL A 16 -0.97 -1.25 4.28
CA VAL A 16 -0.82 0.18 3.97
C VAL A 16 -1.99 0.70 3.11
N GLN A 17 -2.43 -0.07 2.10
CA GLN A 17 -3.59 0.32 1.28
C GLN A 17 -4.90 0.34 2.08
N ILE A 18 -5.09 -0.63 2.99
CA ILE A 18 -6.27 -0.67 3.87
C ILE A 18 -6.29 0.56 4.79
N GLN A 19 -5.15 0.96 5.35
CA GLN A 19 -5.07 2.18 6.17
C GLN A 19 -5.40 3.43 5.33
N ALA A 20 -4.84 3.56 4.12
CA ALA A 20 -5.15 4.69 3.25
C ALA A 20 -6.66 4.80 2.93
N VAL A 21 -7.33 3.67 2.64
CA VAL A 21 -8.78 3.64 2.39
C VAL A 21 -9.57 3.99 3.66
N TRP A 22 -9.11 3.50 4.81
CA TRP A 22 -9.74 3.77 6.09
C TRP A 22 -9.65 5.27 6.47
N ASP A 23 -8.48 5.87 6.33
CA ASP A 23 -8.25 7.29 6.61
C ASP A 23 -9.07 8.17 5.66
N LEU A 24 -9.11 7.82 4.37
CA LEU A 24 -9.93 8.51 3.38
C LEU A 24 -11.44 8.43 3.71
N SER A 25 -11.89 7.34 4.32
CA SER A 25 -13.28 7.17 4.75
C SER A 25 -13.64 8.00 5.99
N ARG A 26 -12.64 8.36 6.82
CA ARG A 26 -12.81 9.16 8.04
C ARG A 26 -12.66 10.67 7.82
N ALA A 27 -11.78 11.09 6.91
CA ALA A 27 -11.55 12.49 6.58
C ALA A 27 -12.82 13.35 6.38
N PRO A 28 -13.86 12.91 5.63
CA PRO A 28 -15.08 13.71 5.47
C PRO A 28 -15.93 13.80 6.75
N MET A 29 -15.75 12.89 7.72
CA MET A 29 -16.44 12.96 9.01
C MET A 29 -15.75 13.90 10.01
N GLU A 30 -14.44 14.11 9.85
CA GLU A 30 -13.64 14.96 10.72
C GLU A 30 -13.53 16.42 10.22
N GLY A 31 -14.04 16.71 9.02
CA GLY A 31 -13.98 18.04 8.41
C GLY A 31 -12.57 18.41 7.94
N GLU A 32 -11.72 17.41 7.73
CA GLU A 32 -10.35 17.55 7.28
C GLU A 32 -10.31 17.85 5.77
N ASP A 33 -9.30 18.57 5.31
CA ASP A 33 -9.13 18.91 3.88
C ASP A 33 -8.98 17.62 3.05
N THR A 34 -10.09 17.23 2.41
CA THR A 34 -10.21 15.96 1.68
C THR A 34 -9.20 15.84 0.54
N ASP A 35 -8.74 16.97 -0.02
CA ASP A 35 -7.72 16.99 -1.08
C ASP A 35 -6.35 16.54 -0.58
N ALA A 36 -5.98 16.89 0.65
CA ALA A 36 -4.70 16.50 1.26
C ALA A 36 -4.70 15.00 1.60
N VAL A 37 -5.80 14.51 2.18
CA VAL A 37 -5.96 13.08 2.51
C VAL A 37 -6.02 12.24 1.23
N GLN A 38 -6.67 12.73 0.18
CA GLN A 38 -6.69 12.06 -1.12
C GLN A 38 -5.30 11.99 -1.77
N ALA A 39 -4.54 13.08 -1.75
CA ALA A 39 -3.17 13.08 -2.27
C ALA A 39 -2.27 12.08 -1.51
N GLN A 40 -2.42 12.00 -0.19
CA GLN A 40 -1.69 11.06 0.66
C GLN A 40 -2.11 9.61 0.39
N ALA A 41 -3.41 9.34 0.21
CA ALA A 41 -3.90 8.01 -0.13
C ALA A 41 -3.40 7.53 -1.51
N ILE A 42 -3.34 8.43 -2.51
CA ILE A 42 -2.78 8.13 -3.83
C ILE A 42 -1.28 7.81 -3.74
N LEU A 43 -0.51 8.57 -2.96
CA LEU A 43 0.91 8.29 -2.72
C LEU A 43 1.12 6.93 -2.05
N LEU A 44 0.31 6.59 -1.04
CA LEU A 44 0.34 5.28 -0.39
C LEU A 44 -0.01 4.14 -1.37
N ALA A 45 -1.01 4.34 -2.23
CA ALA A 45 -1.38 3.36 -3.24
C ALA A 45 -0.25 3.14 -4.27
N MET A 46 0.43 4.19 -4.71
CA MET A 46 1.59 4.08 -5.60
C MET A 46 2.78 3.38 -4.93
N ALA A 47 3.04 3.68 -3.66
CA ALA A 47 4.09 3.00 -2.89
C ALA A 47 3.77 1.50 -2.70
N GLY A 48 2.52 1.16 -2.41
CA GLY A 48 2.05 -0.23 -2.30
C GLY A 48 2.19 -0.99 -3.62
N ALA A 49 1.83 -0.37 -4.74
CA ALA A 49 1.98 -0.96 -6.07
C ALA A 49 3.45 -1.21 -6.44
N LEU A 50 4.33 -0.25 -6.15
CA LEU A 50 5.79 -0.43 -6.35
C LEU A 50 6.34 -1.57 -5.50
N CYS A 51 5.92 -1.69 -4.24
CA CYS A 51 6.35 -2.75 -3.35
C CYS A 51 5.92 -4.13 -3.88
N ALA A 52 4.69 -4.24 -4.39
CA ALA A 52 4.19 -5.46 -5.02
C ALA A 52 4.96 -5.83 -6.29
N VAL A 53 5.30 -4.85 -7.16
CA VAL A 53 6.12 -5.08 -8.36
C VAL A 53 7.52 -5.57 -8.01
N VAL A 54 8.16 -4.98 -6.99
CA VAL A 54 9.48 -5.43 -6.51
C VAL A 54 9.39 -6.83 -5.92
N ALA A 55 8.38 -7.13 -5.11
CA ALA A 55 8.17 -8.46 -4.55
C ALA A 55 7.96 -9.51 -5.66
N LEU A 56 7.19 -9.18 -6.70
CA LEU A 56 6.98 -10.04 -7.86
C LEU A 56 8.28 -10.23 -8.66
N GLY A 57 9.07 -9.17 -8.83
CA GLY A 57 10.38 -9.23 -9.47
C GLY A 57 11.36 -10.11 -8.71
N VAL A 58 11.39 -10.01 -7.38
CA VAL A 58 12.19 -10.89 -6.51
C VAL A 58 11.73 -12.35 -6.63
N ALA A 59 10.43 -12.60 -6.66
CA ALA A 59 9.86 -13.95 -6.82
C ALA A 59 10.23 -14.60 -8.17
N LEU A 60 10.30 -13.81 -9.24
CA LEU A 60 10.59 -14.30 -10.60
C LEU A 60 12.10 -14.48 -10.86
N PHE A 61 12.97 -13.74 -10.18
CA PHE A 61 14.41 -13.73 -10.43
C PHE A 61 15.26 -14.45 -9.39
N ILE A 62 14.71 -14.78 -8.21
CA ILE A 62 15.40 -15.60 -7.19
C ILE A 62 14.72 -16.98 -7.14
N PRO A 63 15.33 -18.04 -7.70
CA PRO A 63 14.79 -19.39 -7.65
C PRO A 63 14.70 -19.96 -6.23
#